data_AF-A0A7X8T797-F1
#
_entry.id   AF-A0A7X8T797-F1
#
_cell.length_a   1.000
_cell.length_b   1.000
_cell.length_c   1.000
_cell.angle_alpha   90.00
_cell.angle_beta   90.00
_cell.angle_gamma   90.00
#
_symmetry.space_group_name_H-M   'P 1'
#
loop_
_entity.id
_entity.type
_entity.pdbx_description
1 polymer ?
#
loop_
_entity_poly.entity_id
_entity_poly.type
_entity_poly.pdbx_seq_one_letter_code
_entity_poly.pdbx_strand_id
1 'polypeptide(L)' 'MLKLPAMRGRLQMLAARSRRLDDLFEASGLGLAIAQQLTATIGGQMRLYNRAGGGLAAEIVIR' A
#
# COMPACT_ATOMS: atom_id res chain seq x y z
N MET A 1 -19.03 -22.76 -6.76
CA MET A 1 -18.08 -21.94 -7.56
C MET A 1 -18.86 -20.78 -8.19
N LEU A 2 -18.52 -19.53 -7.85
CA LEU A 2 -19.17 -18.35 -8.44
C LEU A 2 -18.81 -18.26 -9.94
N LYS A 3 -19.80 -18.12 -10.84
CA LYS A 3 -19.55 -18.06 -12.29
C LYS A 3 -18.70 -16.82 -12.63
N LEU A 4 -17.70 -16.97 -13.51
CA LEU A 4 -16.74 -15.93 -13.95
C LEU A 4 -17.34 -14.52 -14.18
N PRO A 5 -18.54 -14.35 -14.77
CA PRO A 5 -19.14 -13.02 -14.96
C PRO A 5 -19.46 -12.29 -13.65
N ALA A 6 -19.94 -13.00 -12.62
CA ALA A 6 -20.28 -12.43 -11.32
C ALA A 6 -19.02 -12.02 -10.52
N MET A 7 -17.90 -12.71 -10.76
CA MET A 7 -16.61 -12.41 -10.15
C MET A 7 -15.97 -11.16 -10.76
N ARG A 8 -16.18 -10.92 -12.07
CA ARG A 8 -15.70 -9.72 -12.78
C ARG A 8 -16.30 -8.44 -12.20
N GLY A 9 -17.61 -8.40 -11.97
CA GLY A 9 -18.28 -7.24 -11.35
C GLY A 9 -17.84 -7.00 -9.90
N ARG A 10 -17.61 -8.06 -9.12
CA ARG A 10 -17.09 -7.96 -7.74
C ARG A 10 -15.65 -7.45 -7.70
N LEU A 11 -14.79 -7.92 -8.61
CA LEU A 11 -13.41 -7.45 -8.73
C LEU A 11 -13.35 -5.98 -9.18
N GLN A 12 -14.21 -5.55 -10.10
CA GLN A 12 -14.34 -4.15 -10.51
C GLN A 12 -14.78 -3.25 -9.36
N MET A 13 -15.75 -3.69 -8.54
CA MET A 13 -16.14 -2.94 -7.34
C MET A 13 -15.04 -2.86 -6.28
N LEU A 14 -14.26 -3.94 -6.11
CA LEU A 14 -13.10 -3.94 -5.19
C LEU A 14 -11.98 -3.03 -5.70
N ALA A 15 -11.68 -3.07 -7.00
CA ALA A 15 -10.72 -2.16 -7.62
C ALA A 15 -11.16 -0.69 -7.50
N ALA A 16 -12.45 -0.39 -7.70
CA ALA A 16 -13.00 0.96 -7.54
C ALA A 16 -12.96 1.49 -6.10
N ARG A 17 -12.98 0.60 -5.08
CA ARG A 17 -12.80 0.97 -3.66
C ARG A 17 -11.35 1.07 -3.24
N SER A 18 -10.47 0.36 -3.94
CA SER A 18 -9.03 0.32 -3.67
C SER A 18 -8.35 1.49 -4.37
N ARG A 19 -8.61 2.72 -3.91
CA ARG A 19 -7.83 3.89 -4.35
C ARG A 19 -6.36 3.58 -4.10
N ARG A 20 -5.58 3.38 -5.17
CA ARG A 20 -4.14 3.19 -5.03
C ARG A 20 -3.60 4.49 -4.43
N LEU A 21 -2.62 4.37 -3.54
CA LEU A 21 -2.01 5.54 -2.92
C LEU A 21 -1.48 6.52 -3.97
N ASP A 22 -1.09 5.99 -5.14
CA ASP A 22 -0.54 6.68 -6.30
C ASP A 22 -1.61 7.42 -7.15
N ASP A 23 -2.91 7.20 -6.89
CA ASP A 23 -4.01 7.87 -7.64
C ASP A 23 -4.45 9.19 -6.97
N LEU A 24 -4.13 9.39 -5.69
CA LEU A 24 -4.61 10.53 -4.88
C LEU A 24 -3.67 11.74 -4.91
N PHE A 25 -2.40 11.51 -5.24
CA PHE A 25 -1.34 12.47 -5.48
C PHE A 25 -0.42 11.82 -6.53
N GLU A 26 0.37 12.57 -7.30
CA GLU A 26 1.50 11.99 -8.06
C GLU A 26 2.56 11.44 -7.08
N ALA A 27 2.19 10.45 -6.28
CA ALA A 27 3.07 9.70 -5.43
C ALA A 27 3.70 8.64 -6.32
N SER A 28 4.78 8.99 -7.00
CA SER A 28 5.58 8.11 -7.85
C SER A 28 6.26 6.94 -7.11
N GLY A 29 5.78 6.58 -5.91
CA GLY A 29 6.48 5.70 -4.97
C GLY A 29 7.76 6.30 -4.37
N LEU A 30 8.20 7.47 -4.86
CA LEU A 30 9.47 8.10 -4.48
C LEU A 30 9.51 8.50 -3.00
N GLY A 31 8.42 9.05 -2.47
CA GLY A 31 8.35 9.44 -1.05
C GLY A 31 8.58 8.26 -0.10
N LEU A 32 8.04 7.09 -0.45
CA LEU A 32 8.21 5.87 0.33
C LEU A 32 9.62 5.28 0.17
N ALA A 33 10.18 5.36 -1.05
CA ALA A 33 11.57 4.97 -1.32
C ALA A 33 12.57 5.83 -0.54
N ILE A 34 12.34 7.15 -0.47
CA ILE A 34 13.16 8.08 0.32
C ILE A 34 13.06 7.74 1.80
N ALA A 35 11.84 7.51 2.34
CA ALA A 35 11.66 7.12 3.73
C ALA A 35 12.39 5.81 4.07
N GLN A 36 12.35 4.82 3.19
CA GLN A 36 13.08 3.56 3.34
C GLN A 36 14.60 3.79 3.34
N GLN A 37 15.11 4.62 2.43
CA GLN A 37 16.52 4.93 2.33
C GLN A 37 17.02 5.69 3.56
N LEU A 38 16.32 6.75 3.98
CA LEU A 38 16.67 7.53 5.16
C LEU A 38 16.67 6.69 6.43
N THR A 39 15.66 5.83 6.59
CA THR A 39 15.58 4.90 7.73
C THR A 39 16.78 3.96 7.75
N ALA A 40 17.19 3.43 6.61
CA ALA A 40 18.37 2.58 6.51
C ALA A 40 19.67 3.36 6.82
N THR A 41 19.81 4.60 6.33
CA THR A 41 20.97 5.46 6.56
C THR A 41 21.21 5.73 8.05
N ILE A 42 20.14 5.84 8.84
CA ILE A 42 20.24 6.06 10.30
C ILE A 42 20.32 4.75 11.11
N GLY A 43 20.46 3.59 10.45
CA GLY A 43 20.52 2.29 11.11
C GLY A 43 19.18 1.77 11.64
N GLY A 44 18.07 2.39 11.24
CA GLY A 44 16.72 1.96 11.57
C GLY A 44 16.19 0.86 10.64
N GLN A 45 14.99 0.37 10.94
CA GLN A 45 14.28 -0.60 10.11
C GLN A 45 12.88 -0.08 9.77
N MET A 46 12.45 -0.29 8.53
CA MET A 46 11.10 0.08 8.07
C MET A 46 10.35 -1.17 7.58
N ARG A 47 9.05 -1.26 7.91
CA ARG A 47 8.16 -2.33 7.44
C ARG A 47 6.88 -1.73 6.87
N LEU A 48 6.38 -2.35 5.79
CA LEU A 48 5.12 -2.01 5.17
C LEU A 48 4.18 -3.20 5.23
N TYR A 49 2.94 -2.97 5.67
CA TYR A 49 1.96 -4.05 5.76
C TYR A 49 0.53 -3.50 5.65
N ASN A 50 -0.37 -4.34 5.15
CA ASN A 50 -1.79 -4.01 5.11
C ASN A 50 -2.39 -4.17 6.51
N ARG A 51 -3.17 -3.19 6.96
CA ARG A 51 -3.87 -3.27 8.25
C ARG A 51 -5.10 -4.17 8.15
N ALA A 52 -5.47 -4.79 9.27
CA ALA A 52 -6.78 -5.41 9.41
C ALA A 52 -7.87 -4.34 9.19
N GLY A 53 -8.80 -4.60 8.26
CA GLY A 53 -9.80 -3.61 7.84
C GLY A 53 -9.40 -2.73 6.64
N GLY A 54 -8.18 -2.90 6.13
CA GLY A 54 -7.70 -2.23 4.92
C GLY A 54 -6.79 -1.02 5.16
N GLY A 55 -6.20 -0.53 4.06
CA GLY A 55 -5.16 0.50 4.08
C GLY A 55 -3.76 -0.05 4.35
N LEU A 56 -2.76 0.79 4.08
CA LEU A 56 -1.34 0.48 4.23
C LEU A 56 -0.79 1.14 5.51
N ALA A 57 -0.07 0.39 6.32
CA ALA A 57 0.74 0.89 7.43
C ALA A 57 2.22 0.89 7.05
N ALA A 58 2.93 1.93 7.48
CA ALA A 58 4.38 2.01 7.49
C ALA A 58 4.84 2.13 8.95
N GLU A 59 5.74 1.24 9.37
CA GLU A 59 6.28 1.17 10.71
C GLU A 59 7.79 1.39 10.66
N ILE A 60 8.32 2.27 11.51
CA ILE A 60 9.74 2.59 11.61
C ILE A 60 10.22 2.26 13.03
N VAL A 61 11.32 1.52 13.13
CA VAL A 61 12.02 1.19 14.37
C VAL A 61 13.40 1.83 14.33
N ILE A 62 13.69 2.69 15.31
CA ILE A 62 14.98 3.37 15.50
C ILE A 62 15.58 2.85 16.82
N ARG A 63 16.90 2.62 16.86
CA ARG A 63 17.62 2.17 18.06
C ARG A 63 18.32 3.32 18.76
#